data_AF-A0A2D7L175-F1
#
_entry.id   AF-A0A2D7L175-F1
#
_cell.length_a   1.000
_cell.length_b   1.000
_cell.length_c   1.000
_cell.angle_alpha   90.00
_cell.angle_beta   90.00
_cell.angle_gamma   90.00
#
_symmetry.space_group_name_H-M   'P 1'
#
loop_
_entity.id
_entity.type
_entity.pdbx_description
1 polymer ?
#
loop_
_entity_poly.entity_id
_entity_poly.type
_entity_poly.pdbx_seq_one_letter_code
_entity_poly.pdbx_strand_id
1 'polypeptide(L)'
;MSKLVISYTAAEEQKKFYDPIVKKLEGWSIKVDPKLLEKKHNKFKSEVFDALANHLQRIKYILPDDRVKELQRLPIWLDYHYEPLGNMQYHPGATWLRANQHDPRLVKHVHIPRAKALLSRSQWAKHPYVVLHELAHAYHDQVLEKGFQNKEILDAYNNIKKAGIYEKVLLYTGRTVNHYALTTQMEYFAESTEAYLGVNDFYPFVRAELKEHDPHMFKILRGIWGEIK
;
A
#
# COMPACT_ATOMS: atom_id res chain seq x y z
N MET A 1 24.09 58.72 4.85
CA MET A 1 23.98 57.66 5.88
C MET A 1 22.50 57.62 6.26
N SER A 2 21.73 56.54 6.11
CA SER A 2 22.01 55.19 6.58
C SER A 2 21.31 54.14 5.72
N LYS A 3 21.98 53.00 5.52
CA LYS A 3 21.42 51.74 5.03
C LYS A 3 20.47 51.20 6.10
N LEU A 4 19.21 50.93 5.77
CA LEU A 4 18.38 50.04 6.56
C LEU A 4 18.55 48.62 6.00
N VAL A 5 19.33 47.81 6.71
CA VAL A 5 19.46 46.38 6.47
C VAL A 5 18.23 45.72 7.09
N ILE A 6 17.37 45.13 6.25
CA ILE A 6 16.39 44.15 6.72
C ILE A 6 17.05 42.79 6.60
N SER A 7 17.50 42.25 7.72
CA SER A 7 17.70 40.80 7.86
C SER A 7 16.87 40.36 9.05
N TYR A 8 15.99 39.39 8.85
CA TYR A 8 15.85 38.23 9.75
C TYR A 8 15.01 37.20 8.98
N THR A 9 15.71 36.29 8.28
CA THR A 9 15.15 34.99 7.91
C THR A 9 14.94 34.21 9.20
N ALA A 10 13.68 34.01 9.60
CA ALA A 10 13.34 33.02 10.60
C ALA A 10 13.72 31.64 10.03
N ALA A 11 14.69 30.96 10.65
CA ALA A 11 14.96 29.57 10.34
C ALA A 11 13.71 28.76 10.73
N GLU A 12 13.06 28.13 9.74
CA GLU A 12 11.96 27.21 9.98
C GLU A 12 12.43 26.11 10.94
N GLU A 13 11.77 26.00 12.10
CA GLU A 13 12.05 24.97 13.08
C GLU A 13 11.73 23.60 12.47
N GLN A 14 12.78 22.86 12.11
CA GLN A 14 12.61 21.60 11.39
C GLN A 14 11.87 20.60 12.28
N LYS A 15 10.67 20.17 11.85
CA LYS A 15 9.83 19.21 12.57
C LYS A 15 10.65 17.98 12.98
N LYS A 16 10.77 17.75 14.28
CA LYS A 16 11.50 16.60 14.82
C LYS A 16 10.64 15.34 14.70
N PHE A 17 11.16 14.33 14.02
CA PHE A 17 10.54 13.01 13.91
C PHE A 17 11.12 12.06 14.98
N TYR A 18 10.31 11.11 15.45
CA TYR A 18 10.78 10.08 16.39
C TYR A 18 11.65 9.04 15.67
N ASP A 19 12.46 8.29 16.39
CA ASP A 19 13.19 7.15 15.80
C ASP A 19 12.39 5.85 15.98
N PRO A 20 12.01 5.15 14.90
CA PRO A 20 11.22 3.93 15.00
C PRO A 20 12.03 2.77 15.59
N ILE A 21 11.32 1.85 16.27
CA ILE A 21 11.89 0.58 16.71
C ILE A 21 11.58 -0.48 15.66
N VAL A 22 12.63 -1.15 15.16
CA VAL A 22 12.46 -2.25 14.20
C VAL A 22 11.97 -3.50 14.93
N LYS A 23 10.90 -4.09 14.39
CA LYS A 23 10.35 -5.39 14.79
C LYS A 23 10.28 -6.32 13.60
N LYS A 24 10.17 -7.62 13.87
CA LYS A 24 9.93 -8.66 12.86
C LYS A 24 8.52 -9.21 13.06
N LEU A 25 7.80 -9.38 11.97
CA LEU A 25 6.46 -9.98 11.96
C LEU A 25 6.28 -10.75 10.65
N GLU A 26 5.99 -12.04 10.74
CA GLU A 26 5.79 -12.91 9.55
C GLU A 26 6.95 -12.90 8.52
N GLY A 27 8.15 -12.50 8.93
CA GLY A 27 9.34 -12.36 8.09
C GLY A 27 9.59 -10.93 7.56
N TRP A 28 8.60 -10.03 7.62
CA TRP A 28 8.77 -8.63 7.29
C TRP A 28 9.53 -7.86 8.37
N SER A 29 10.25 -6.83 7.96
CA SER A 29 10.76 -5.79 8.85
C SER A 29 9.72 -4.69 8.99
N ILE A 30 9.29 -4.41 10.22
CA ILE A 30 8.35 -3.33 10.51
C ILE A 30 9.06 -2.28 11.37
N LYS A 31 9.08 -1.03 10.90
CA LYS A 31 9.47 0.14 11.68
C LYS A 31 8.27 0.62 12.48
N VAL A 32 8.37 0.59 13.81
CA VAL A 32 7.23 0.82 14.69
C VAL A 32 7.46 2.07 15.52
N ASP A 33 6.46 2.94 15.60
CA ASP A 33 6.42 4.06 16.53
C ASP A 33 6.65 3.57 17.98
N PRO A 34 7.70 4.07 18.69
CA PRO A 34 7.96 3.71 20.07
C PRO A 34 6.74 3.87 21.00
N LYS A 35 5.84 4.81 20.70
CA LYS A 35 4.61 5.04 21.47
C LYS A 35 3.69 3.83 21.46
N LEU A 36 3.58 3.10 20.35
CA LEU A 36 2.77 1.87 20.29
C LEU A 36 3.33 0.77 21.21
N LEU A 37 4.63 0.85 21.54
CA LEU A 37 5.34 -0.14 22.33
C LEU A 37 5.34 0.15 23.84
N GLU A 38 4.76 1.27 24.28
CA GLU A 38 4.64 1.61 25.71
C GLU A 38 3.75 0.63 26.47
N LYS A 39 4.08 0.35 27.74
CA LYS A 39 3.38 -0.65 28.59
C LYS A 39 1.86 -0.40 28.67
N LYS A 40 1.43 0.86 28.72
CA LYS A 40 0.00 1.24 28.79
C LYS A 40 -0.81 0.80 27.57
N HIS A 41 -0.14 0.53 26.45
CA HIS A 41 -0.76 0.08 25.19
C HIS A 41 -0.64 -1.43 24.96
N ASN A 42 -0.19 -2.23 25.93
CA ASN A 42 0.11 -3.66 25.71
C ASN A 42 -1.03 -4.46 25.05
N LYS A 43 -2.28 -4.30 25.52
CA LYS A 43 -3.43 -4.99 24.92
C LYS A 43 -3.66 -4.54 23.47
N PHE A 44 -3.76 -3.23 23.26
CA PHE A 44 -3.95 -2.62 21.94
C PHE A 44 -2.84 -3.01 20.96
N LYS A 45 -1.58 -2.98 21.41
CA LYS A 45 -0.40 -3.42 20.66
C LYS A 45 -0.54 -4.89 20.24
N SER A 46 -0.93 -5.79 21.15
CA SER A 46 -1.12 -7.20 20.79
C SER A 46 -2.15 -7.33 19.67
N GLU A 47 -3.33 -6.74 19.84
CA GLU A 47 -4.41 -6.79 18.85
C GLU A 47 -3.97 -6.23 17.48
N VAL A 48 -3.24 -5.12 17.46
CA VAL A 48 -2.71 -4.50 16.23
C VAL A 48 -1.70 -5.41 15.54
N PHE A 49 -0.78 -6.02 16.28
CA PHE A 49 0.21 -6.93 15.70
C PHE A 49 -0.45 -8.22 15.21
N ASP A 50 -1.45 -8.75 15.92
CA ASP A 50 -2.22 -9.91 15.50
C ASP A 50 -3.00 -9.62 14.20
N ALA A 51 -3.63 -8.45 14.10
CA ALA A 51 -4.32 -8.01 12.88
C ALA A 51 -3.37 -7.82 11.69
N LEU A 52 -2.20 -7.20 11.90
CA LEU A 52 -1.20 -7.06 10.85
C LEU A 52 -0.59 -8.41 10.45
N ALA A 53 -0.34 -9.29 11.41
CA ALA A 53 0.10 -10.66 11.14
C ALA A 53 -0.92 -11.40 10.29
N ASN A 54 -2.22 -11.26 10.57
CA ASN A 54 -3.28 -11.85 9.74
C ASN A 54 -3.21 -11.40 8.27
N HIS A 55 -3.08 -10.09 8.03
CA HIS A 55 -2.91 -9.58 6.67
C HIS A 55 -1.70 -10.20 5.95
N LEU A 56 -0.55 -10.26 6.63
CA LEU A 56 0.70 -10.80 6.05
C LEU A 56 0.68 -12.32 5.88
N GLN A 57 0.07 -13.06 6.81
CA GLN A 57 -0.08 -14.51 6.75
C GLN A 57 -0.92 -14.94 5.54
N ARG A 58 -2.00 -14.21 5.22
CA ARG A 58 -2.82 -14.49 4.03
C ARG A 58 -1.98 -14.45 2.77
N ILE A 59 -1.12 -13.44 2.63
CA ILE A 59 -0.18 -13.33 1.50
C ILE A 59 0.79 -14.52 1.48
N LYS A 60 1.41 -14.81 2.64
CA LYS A 60 2.40 -15.87 2.79
C LYS A 60 1.85 -17.26 2.49
N TYR A 61 0.60 -17.55 2.84
CA TYR A 61 -0.01 -18.86 2.59
C TYR A 61 -0.52 -19.03 1.16
N ILE A 62 -0.74 -17.94 0.42
CA ILE A 62 -1.24 -17.97 -0.95
C ILE A 62 -0.08 -18.04 -1.95
N LEU A 63 0.99 -17.29 -1.70
CA LEU A 63 2.11 -17.15 -2.64
C LEU A 63 3.19 -18.23 -2.47
N PRO A 64 3.90 -18.60 -3.55
CA PRO A 64 5.12 -19.38 -3.47
C PRO A 64 6.22 -18.70 -2.62
N ASP A 65 7.06 -19.51 -1.97
CA ASP A 65 8.10 -19.05 -1.04
C ASP A 65 9.07 -18.01 -1.62
N ASP A 66 9.42 -18.11 -2.91
CA ASP A 66 10.30 -17.15 -3.58
C ASP A 66 9.65 -15.76 -3.67
N ARG A 67 8.36 -15.69 -4.03
CA ARG A 67 7.59 -14.45 -4.08
C ARG A 67 7.38 -13.85 -2.70
N VAL A 68 7.11 -14.69 -1.70
CA VAL A 68 7.02 -14.24 -0.30
C VAL A 68 8.33 -13.61 0.15
N LYS A 69 9.48 -14.22 -0.18
CA LYS A 69 10.80 -13.67 0.18
C LYS A 69 11.09 -12.33 -0.49
N GLU A 70 10.62 -12.10 -1.71
CA GLU A 70 10.72 -10.79 -2.36
C GLU A 70 9.86 -9.75 -1.63
N LEU A 71 8.59 -10.07 -1.33
CA LEU A 71 7.69 -9.17 -0.60
C LEU A 71 8.19 -8.86 0.81
N GLN A 72 8.80 -9.82 1.51
CA GLN A 72 9.37 -9.63 2.86
C GLN A 72 10.53 -8.64 2.92
N ARG A 73 11.16 -8.33 1.77
CA ARG A 73 12.18 -7.27 1.67
C ARG A 73 11.57 -5.87 1.66
N LEU A 74 10.29 -5.75 1.31
CA LEU A 74 9.60 -4.47 1.24
C LEU A 74 9.26 -3.98 2.66
N PRO A 75 9.72 -2.78 3.07
CA PRO A 75 9.61 -2.35 4.45
C PRO A 75 8.22 -1.79 4.75
N ILE A 76 7.73 -2.07 5.96
CA ILE A 76 6.47 -1.54 6.48
C ILE A 76 6.80 -0.55 7.61
N TRP A 77 6.06 0.56 7.66
CA TRP A 77 6.11 1.55 8.73
C TRP A 77 4.76 1.60 9.43
N LEU A 78 4.74 1.40 10.75
CA LEU A 78 3.53 1.35 11.57
C LEU A 78 3.59 2.41 12.67
N ASP A 79 2.73 3.40 12.54
CA ASP A 79 2.57 4.45 13.54
C ASP A 79 1.50 4.10 14.57
N TYR A 80 1.69 4.53 15.83
CA TYR A 80 0.61 4.49 16.82
C TYR A 80 -0.54 5.37 16.31
N HIS A 81 -0.21 6.61 15.96
CA HIS A 81 -1.11 7.59 15.37
C HIS A 81 -0.30 8.74 14.76
N TYR A 82 -0.28 8.82 13.43
CA TYR A 82 0.38 9.85 12.66
C TYR A 82 -0.63 10.90 12.18
N GLU A 83 -0.44 12.16 12.55
CA GLU A 83 -1.18 13.28 11.93
C GLU A 83 -0.30 13.98 10.88
N PRO A 84 -0.82 14.30 9.68
CA PRO A 84 -2.24 14.34 9.28
C PRO A 84 -2.77 13.10 8.52
N LEU A 85 -1.98 12.03 8.41
CA LEU A 85 -2.30 10.92 7.49
C LEU A 85 -3.26 9.90 8.12
N GLY A 86 -4.27 9.49 7.36
CA GLY A 86 -5.29 8.53 7.80
C GLY A 86 -5.20 7.17 7.14
N ASN A 87 -5.13 7.16 5.81
CA ASN A 87 -5.18 5.94 5.01
C ASN A 87 -3.82 5.25 4.97
N MET A 88 -3.84 3.91 4.90
CA MET A 88 -2.65 3.15 4.52
C MET A 88 -2.24 3.58 3.11
N GLN A 89 -0.94 3.72 2.88
CA GLN A 89 -0.43 4.21 1.60
C GLN A 89 1.07 3.91 1.44
N TYR A 90 1.50 3.69 0.20
CA TYR A 90 2.89 3.57 -0.19
C TYR A 90 3.50 4.91 -0.59
N HIS A 91 4.75 5.17 -0.16
CA HIS A 91 5.45 6.43 -0.46
C HIS A 91 6.59 6.22 -1.47
N PRO A 92 6.39 6.48 -2.78
CA PRO A 92 7.39 6.14 -3.79
C PRO A 92 8.62 7.06 -3.79
N GLY A 93 8.52 8.26 -3.22
CA GLY A 93 9.59 9.25 -3.28
C GLY A 93 9.46 10.38 -2.25
N ALA A 94 10.57 11.10 -2.05
CA ALA A 94 10.71 12.08 -0.98
C ALA A 94 10.04 13.43 -1.25
N THR A 95 9.75 13.75 -2.52
CA THR A 95 9.30 15.09 -2.93
C THR A 95 8.00 15.49 -2.25
N TRP A 96 6.97 14.64 -2.35
CA TRP A 96 5.67 14.90 -1.72
C TRP A 96 5.77 14.88 -0.19
N LEU A 97 6.55 13.96 0.38
CA LEU A 97 6.78 13.90 1.83
C LEU A 97 7.37 15.20 2.36
N ARG A 98 8.42 15.73 1.73
CA ARG A 98 9.05 17.00 2.15
C ARG A 98 8.11 18.18 1.95
N ALA A 99 7.43 18.27 0.82
CA ALA A 99 6.50 19.35 0.51
C ALA A 99 5.33 19.41 1.52
N ASN A 100 4.93 18.27 2.08
CA ASN A 100 3.86 18.17 3.07
C ASN A 100 4.37 17.98 4.52
N GLN A 101 5.65 18.26 4.76
CA GLN A 101 6.28 18.21 6.10
C GLN A 101 6.09 16.85 6.82
N HIS A 102 6.17 15.78 6.05
CA HIS A 102 6.19 14.40 6.53
C HIS A 102 7.62 13.87 6.65
N ASP A 103 7.79 12.80 7.43
CA ASP A 103 9.11 12.18 7.61
C ASP A 103 9.64 11.65 6.27
N PRO A 104 10.73 12.22 5.71
CA PRO A 104 11.29 11.76 4.45
C PRO A 104 11.84 10.33 4.51
N ARG A 105 11.99 9.73 5.71
CA ARG A 105 12.41 8.33 5.89
C ARG A 105 11.31 7.33 5.57
N LEU A 106 10.07 7.78 5.35
CA LEU A 106 8.94 6.96 4.88
C LEU A 106 9.10 6.52 3.42
N VAL A 107 10.01 7.12 2.66
CA VAL A 107 10.28 6.75 1.26
C VAL A 107 10.50 5.24 1.11
N LYS A 108 9.85 4.65 0.10
CA LYS A 108 9.80 3.23 -0.22
C LYS A 108 9.19 2.32 0.86
N HIS A 109 8.44 2.89 1.83
CA HIS A 109 7.71 2.10 2.82
C HIS A 109 6.21 2.03 2.50
N VAL A 110 5.62 0.87 2.77
CA VAL A 110 4.19 0.77 3.04
C VAL A 110 3.94 1.38 4.41
N HIS A 111 3.19 2.48 4.46
CA HIS A 111 2.93 3.22 5.67
C HIS A 111 1.50 2.92 6.16
N ILE A 112 1.40 2.49 7.42
CA ILE A 112 0.18 2.34 8.19
C ILE A 112 0.16 3.48 9.23
N PRO A 113 -0.43 4.64 8.91
CA PRO A 113 -0.28 5.83 9.74
C PRO A 113 -1.04 5.76 11.07
N ARG A 114 -2.04 4.88 11.15
CA ARG A 114 -2.90 4.75 12.34
C ARG A 114 -3.08 3.28 12.67
N ALA A 115 -2.36 2.79 13.67
CA ALA A 115 -2.48 1.41 14.15
C ALA A 115 -3.93 0.98 14.41
N LYS A 116 -4.78 1.89 14.91
CA LYS A 116 -6.20 1.61 15.18
C LYS A 116 -6.99 1.23 13.91
N ALA A 117 -6.57 1.67 12.73
CA ALA A 117 -7.23 1.33 11.46
C ALA A 117 -7.17 -0.19 11.18
N LEU A 118 -6.12 -0.89 11.64
CA LEU A 118 -6.00 -2.35 11.53
C LEU A 118 -7.06 -3.10 12.35
N LEU A 119 -7.75 -2.43 13.29
CA LEU A 119 -8.83 -3.03 14.09
C LEU A 119 -10.21 -2.56 13.63
N SER A 120 -10.30 -1.76 12.57
CA SER A 120 -11.54 -1.17 12.10
C SER A 120 -12.40 -2.20 11.37
N ARG A 121 -13.50 -2.63 11.97
CA ARG A 121 -14.44 -3.59 11.37
C ARG A 121 -14.95 -3.15 10.00
N SER A 122 -15.22 -1.86 9.81
CA SER A 122 -15.67 -1.34 8.52
C SER A 122 -14.58 -1.41 7.46
N GLN A 123 -13.31 -1.21 7.84
CA GLN A 123 -12.19 -1.34 6.91
C GLN A 123 -11.99 -2.80 6.50
N TRP A 124 -12.08 -3.74 7.45
CA TRP A 124 -12.01 -5.18 7.14
C TRP A 124 -13.14 -5.65 6.23
N ALA A 125 -14.35 -5.13 6.41
CA ALA A 125 -15.49 -5.46 5.55
C ALA A 125 -15.39 -4.82 4.16
N LYS A 126 -14.81 -3.61 4.07
CA LYS A 126 -14.63 -2.88 2.83
C LYS A 126 -13.46 -3.42 2.01
N HIS A 127 -12.26 -3.38 2.58
CA HIS A 127 -10.98 -3.51 1.85
C HIS A 127 -10.07 -4.52 2.58
N PRO A 128 -10.44 -5.81 2.59
CA PRO A 128 -9.78 -6.83 3.41
C PRO A 128 -8.32 -7.10 3.01
N TYR A 129 -7.90 -6.68 1.82
CA TYR A 129 -6.55 -6.83 1.29
C TYR A 129 -5.79 -5.50 1.14
N VAL A 130 -6.19 -4.44 1.84
CA VAL A 130 -5.52 -3.12 1.79
C VAL A 130 -4.00 -3.18 2.04
N VAL A 131 -3.50 -4.04 2.95
CA VAL A 131 -2.05 -4.17 3.16
C VAL A 131 -1.36 -4.82 1.94
N LEU A 132 -2.04 -5.76 1.27
CA LEU A 132 -1.54 -6.34 0.02
C LEU A 132 -1.56 -5.31 -1.10
N HIS A 133 -2.57 -4.44 -1.17
CA HIS A 133 -2.64 -3.32 -2.11
C HIS A 133 -1.37 -2.46 -2.04
N GLU A 134 -1.04 -2.01 -0.83
CA GLU A 134 0.14 -1.17 -0.65
C GLU A 134 1.45 -1.92 -0.90
N LEU A 135 1.51 -3.21 -0.54
CA LEU A 135 2.66 -4.06 -0.90
C LEU A 135 2.77 -4.25 -2.42
N ALA A 136 1.66 -4.28 -3.16
CA ALA A 136 1.67 -4.36 -4.61
C ALA A 136 2.24 -3.07 -5.23
N HIS A 137 1.88 -1.89 -4.70
CA HIS A 137 2.56 -0.64 -5.09
C HIS A 137 4.06 -0.70 -4.81
N ALA A 138 4.46 -1.15 -3.63
CA ALA A 138 5.86 -1.29 -3.27
C ALA A 138 6.61 -2.27 -4.20
N TYR A 139 5.99 -3.41 -4.55
CA TYR A 139 6.55 -4.40 -5.45
C TYR A 139 6.66 -3.87 -6.88
N HIS A 140 5.63 -3.19 -7.38
CA HIS A 140 5.65 -2.56 -8.70
C HIS A 140 6.78 -1.54 -8.81
N ASP A 141 7.00 -0.73 -7.78
CA ASP A 141 8.06 0.29 -7.77
C ASP A 141 9.47 -0.30 -7.60
N GLN A 142 9.65 -1.25 -6.68
CA GLN A 142 10.97 -1.67 -6.19
C GLN A 142 11.50 -2.97 -6.81
N VAL A 143 10.61 -3.81 -7.37
CA VAL A 143 10.97 -5.17 -7.82
C VAL A 143 10.78 -5.33 -9.32
N LEU A 144 9.67 -4.85 -9.87
CA LEU A 144 9.41 -5.00 -11.30
C LEU A 144 10.41 -4.20 -12.15
N GLU A 145 10.72 -4.75 -13.33
CA GLU A 145 11.60 -4.08 -14.28
C GLU A 145 11.04 -2.69 -14.63
N LYS A 146 11.89 -1.66 -14.48
CA LYS A 146 11.55 -0.23 -14.68
C LYS A 146 10.48 0.32 -13.73
N GLY A 147 10.20 -0.36 -12.63
CA GLY A 147 9.31 0.14 -11.59
C GLY A 147 7.90 0.42 -12.15
N PHE A 148 7.33 1.57 -11.78
CA PHE A 148 6.04 2.05 -12.31
C PHE A 148 5.99 2.31 -13.83
N GLN A 149 7.12 2.21 -14.53
CA GLN A 149 7.21 2.27 -15.99
C GLN A 149 7.37 0.87 -16.61
N ASN A 150 7.01 -0.18 -15.87
CA ASN A 150 6.95 -1.53 -16.40
C ASN A 150 6.07 -1.54 -17.66
N LYS A 151 6.67 -1.92 -18.79
CA LYS A 151 6.04 -1.79 -20.10
C LYS A 151 4.79 -2.65 -20.25
N GLU A 152 4.83 -3.88 -19.73
CA GLU A 152 3.72 -4.82 -19.86
C GLU A 152 2.47 -4.33 -19.13
N ILE A 153 2.63 -3.84 -17.89
CA ILE A 153 1.53 -3.26 -17.10
C ILE A 153 1.02 -1.95 -17.72
N LEU A 154 1.93 -1.08 -18.18
CA LEU A 154 1.56 0.19 -18.80
C LEU A 154 0.77 -0.02 -20.10
N ASP A 155 1.17 -0.95 -20.95
CA ASP A 155 0.46 -1.30 -22.18
C ASP A 155 -0.92 -1.87 -21.87
N ALA A 156 -1.01 -2.80 -20.91
CA ALA A 156 -2.28 -3.38 -20.46
C ALA A 156 -3.25 -2.30 -19.92
N TYR A 157 -2.75 -1.40 -19.07
CA TYR A 157 -3.50 -0.25 -18.55
C TYR A 157 -4.05 0.63 -19.69
N ASN A 158 -3.21 0.97 -20.67
CA ASN A 158 -3.64 1.76 -21.82
C ASN A 158 -4.70 1.05 -22.66
N ASN A 159 -4.63 -0.28 -22.78
CA ASN A 159 -5.63 -1.07 -23.50
C ASN A 159 -6.98 -1.06 -22.78
N ILE A 160 -7.01 -1.25 -21.46
CA ILE A 160 -8.28 -1.25 -20.72
C ILE A 160 -8.96 0.12 -20.71
N LYS A 161 -8.19 1.22 -20.75
CA LYS A 161 -8.75 2.57 -20.90
C LYS A 161 -9.42 2.77 -22.25
N LYS A 162 -8.82 2.23 -23.32
CA LYS A 162 -9.41 2.31 -24.68
C LYS A 162 -10.63 1.41 -24.81
N ALA A 163 -10.61 0.26 -24.16
CA ALA A 163 -11.69 -0.72 -24.22
C ALA A 163 -12.90 -0.36 -23.32
N GLY A 164 -12.70 0.49 -22.31
CA GLY A 164 -13.77 0.94 -21.42
C GLY A 164 -14.31 -0.13 -20.47
N ILE A 165 -13.63 -1.29 -20.35
CA ILE A 165 -14.14 -2.45 -19.59
C ILE A 165 -14.30 -2.18 -18.08
N TYR A 166 -13.69 -1.12 -17.57
CA TYR A 166 -13.69 -0.74 -16.16
C TYR A 166 -14.52 0.52 -15.84
N GLU A 167 -15.23 1.10 -16.83
CA GLU A 167 -16.02 2.33 -16.63
C GLU A 167 -17.31 2.10 -15.84
N LYS A 168 -17.85 0.88 -15.85
CA LYS A 168 -19.09 0.54 -15.15
C LYS A 168 -18.97 -0.82 -14.48
N VAL A 169 -18.45 -0.82 -13.25
CA VAL A 169 -18.28 -2.03 -12.43
C VAL A 169 -19.00 -1.90 -11.11
N LEU A 170 -19.28 -3.03 -10.46
CA LEU A 170 -19.83 -3.05 -9.11
C LEU A 170 -18.76 -2.65 -8.09
N LEU A 171 -19.11 -1.75 -7.18
CA LEU A 171 -18.39 -1.49 -5.94
C LEU A 171 -18.88 -2.48 -4.87
N TYR A 172 -18.08 -2.73 -3.82
CA TYR A 172 -18.47 -3.57 -2.66
C TYR A 172 -19.80 -3.17 -1.99
N THR A 173 -20.29 -1.95 -2.25
CA THR A 173 -21.60 -1.45 -1.79
C THR A 173 -22.78 -1.87 -2.68
N GLY A 174 -22.53 -2.54 -3.81
CA GLY A 174 -23.51 -2.86 -4.85
C GLY A 174 -23.78 -1.73 -5.84
N ARG A 175 -23.18 -0.54 -5.65
CA ARG A 175 -23.30 0.59 -6.59
C ARG A 175 -22.46 0.35 -7.83
N THR A 176 -22.92 0.82 -8.99
CA THR A 176 -22.11 0.88 -10.21
C THR A 176 -21.27 2.16 -10.24
N VAL A 177 -19.97 2.04 -10.47
CA VAL A 177 -18.98 3.13 -10.48
C VAL A 177 -17.90 2.90 -11.55
N ASN A 178 -17.09 3.92 -11.84
CA ASN A 178 -15.81 3.74 -12.50
C ASN A 178 -14.87 2.99 -11.55
N HIS A 179 -14.18 1.95 -12.04
CA HIS A 179 -13.21 1.23 -11.22
C HIS A 179 -12.02 2.13 -10.84
N TYR A 180 -11.55 2.02 -9.61
CA TYR A 180 -10.38 2.76 -9.13
C TYR A 180 -9.10 2.50 -9.93
N ALA A 181 -8.97 1.31 -10.54
CA ALA A 181 -7.92 0.92 -11.47
C ALA A 181 -7.74 1.89 -12.67
N LEU A 182 -8.76 2.67 -13.03
CA LEU A 182 -8.65 3.66 -14.11
C LEU A 182 -7.80 4.89 -13.75
N THR A 183 -7.46 5.06 -12.47
CA THR A 183 -6.73 6.24 -11.97
C THR A 183 -5.28 6.28 -12.47
N THR A 184 -4.53 5.18 -12.32
CA THR A 184 -3.15 5.03 -12.83
C THR A 184 -2.83 3.57 -13.10
N GLN A 185 -1.74 3.30 -13.83
CA GLN A 185 -1.22 1.94 -14.00
C GLN A 185 -0.76 1.31 -12.67
N MET A 186 -0.44 2.12 -11.66
CA MET A 186 -0.10 1.63 -10.32
C MET A 186 -1.33 1.07 -9.62
N GLU A 187 -2.44 1.79 -9.68
CA GLU A 187 -3.73 1.36 -9.13
C GLU A 187 -4.27 0.14 -9.88
N TYR A 188 -4.18 0.15 -11.21
CA TYR A 188 -4.55 -1.02 -12.01
C TYR A 188 -3.80 -2.29 -11.59
N PHE A 189 -2.49 -2.18 -11.33
CA PHE A 189 -1.70 -3.31 -10.82
C PHE A 189 -2.11 -3.75 -9.42
N ALA A 190 -2.30 -2.80 -8.49
CA ALA A 190 -2.62 -3.11 -7.09
C ALA A 190 -4.02 -3.71 -6.94
N GLU A 191 -5.04 -3.08 -7.52
CA GLU A 191 -6.42 -3.55 -7.53
C GLU A 191 -6.55 -4.95 -8.16
N SER A 192 -5.89 -5.16 -9.30
CA SER A 192 -5.92 -6.47 -9.97
C SER A 192 -5.16 -7.53 -9.16
N THR A 193 -4.12 -7.15 -8.42
CA THR A 193 -3.40 -8.05 -7.51
C THR A 193 -4.30 -8.50 -6.34
N GLU A 194 -5.13 -7.61 -5.80
CA GLU A 194 -6.12 -7.97 -4.78
C GLU A 194 -7.11 -9.00 -5.30
N ALA A 195 -7.67 -8.78 -6.50
CA ALA A 195 -8.58 -9.74 -7.12
C ALA A 195 -7.88 -11.09 -7.39
N TYR A 196 -6.63 -11.06 -7.86
CA TYR A 196 -5.87 -12.27 -8.20
C TYR A 196 -5.53 -13.14 -6.97
N LEU A 197 -5.10 -12.52 -5.87
CA LEU A 197 -4.67 -13.25 -4.66
C LEU A 197 -5.77 -13.37 -3.62
N GLY A 198 -6.87 -12.64 -3.74
CA GLY A 198 -7.81 -12.46 -2.65
C GLY A 198 -9.18 -11.94 -3.09
N VAL A 199 -9.60 -10.85 -2.45
CA VAL A 199 -10.89 -10.20 -2.66
C VAL A 199 -10.65 -8.70 -2.79
N ASN A 200 -11.00 -8.15 -3.94
CA ASN A 200 -10.99 -6.71 -4.20
C ASN A 200 -12.30 -6.05 -3.72
N ASP A 201 -12.31 -4.72 -3.56
CA ASP A 201 -13.52 -3.95 -3.23
C ASP A 201 -14.25 -3.36 -4.46
N PHE A 202 -13.71 -3.59 -5.67
CA PHE A 202 -14.34 -3.34 -6.96
C PHE A 202 -14.37 -4.63 -7.80
N TYR A 203 -15.42 -4.82 -8.60
CA TYR A 203 -15.47 -5.92 -9.57
C TYR A 203 -14.43 -5.69 -10.68
N PRO A 204 -13.61 -6.70 -11.05
CA PRO A 204 -13.61 -8.08 -10.56
C PRO A 204 -13.17 -8.23 -9.11
N PHE A 205 -14.02 -8.87 -8.31
CA PHE A 205 -13.78 -9.05 -6.87
C PHE A 205 -12.83 -10.19 -6.61
N VAL A 206 -12.86 -11.25 -7.44
CA VAL A 206 -12.06 -12.46 -7.23
C VAL A 206 -11.34 -12.91 -8.50
N ARG A 207 -10.37 -13.80 -8.33
CA ARG A 207 -9.48 -14.29 -9.39
C ARG A 207 -10.20 -14.85 -10.60
N ALA A 208 -11.32 -15.56 -10.40
CA ALA A 208 -12.10 -16.14 -11.49
C ALA A 208 -12.76 -15.04 -12.34
N GLU A 209 -13.34 -14.04 -11.71
CA GLU A 209 -13.92 -12.89 -12.39
C GLU A 209 -12.85 -12.07 -13.12
N LEU A 210 -11.67 -11.90 -12.51
CA LEU A 210 -10.54 -11.22 -13.17
C LEU A 210 -10.14 -11.96 -14.45
N LYS A 211 -10.09 -13.30 -14.42
CA LYS A 211 -9.76 -14.11 -15.59
C LYS A 211 -10.75 -13.91 -16.74
N GLU A 212 -12.03 -13.81 -16.44
CA GLU A 212 -13.08 -13.63 -17.45
C GLU A 212 -13.14 -12.19 -17.97
N HIS A 213 -13.03 -11.20 -17.06
CA HIS A 213 -13.22 -9.79 -17.36
C HIS A 213 -11.98 -9.12 -17.96
N ASP A 214 -10.80 -9.47 -17.44
CA ASP A 214 -9.50 -8.99 -17.91
C ASP A 214 -8.49 -10.15 -18.01
N PRO A 215 -8.66 -11.04 -19.02
CA PRO A 215 -7.79 -12.20 -19.20
C PRO A 215 -6.33 -11.82 -19.48
N HIS A 216 -6.08 -10.62 -20.00
CA HIS A 216 -4.73 -10.14 -20.26
C HIS A 216 -4.01 -9.84 -18.94
N MET A 217 -4.64 -9.08 -18.06
CA MET A 217 -4.08 -8.79 -16.74
C MET A 217 -3.94 -10.04 -15.89
N PHE A 218 -4.91 -10.96 -15.96
CA PHE A 218 -4.79 -12.27 -15.31
C PHE A 218 -3.53 -13.01 -15.73
N LYS A 219 -3.18 -12.99 -17.03
CA LYS A 219 -1.96 -13.63 -17.55
C LYS A 219 -0.70 -12.95 -17.01
N ILE A 220 -0.66 -11.62 -16.99
CA ILE A 220 0.45 -10.83 -16.44
C ILE A 220 0.66 -11.20 -14.97
N LEU A 221 -0.41 -11.17 -14.17
CA LEU A 221 -0.35 -11.49 -12.73
C LEU A 221 0.05 -12.94 -12.47
N ARG A 222 -0.39 -13.90 -13.29
CA ARG A 222 0.11 -15.28 -13.19
C ARG A 222 1.61 -15.38 -13.47
N GLY A 223 2.14 -14.57 -14.39
CA GLY A 223 3.57 -14.48 -14.65
C GLY A 223 4.35 -13.88 -13.47
N ILE A 224 3.78 -12.85 -12.83
CA ILE A 224 4.42 -12.15 -11.71
C ILE A 224 4.32 -12.92 -10.39
N TRP A 225 3.12 -13.35 -10.01
CA TRP A 225 2.83 -13.96 -8.70
C TRP A 225 2.92 -15.50 -8.73
N GLY A 226 2.98 -16.09 -9.92
CA GLY A 226 2.90 -17.54 -10.12
C GLY A 226 1.46 -18.04 -10.16
N GLU A 227 1.30 -19.32 -10.49
CA GLU A 227 0.01 -19.97 -10.48
C GLU A 227 -0.45 -20.33 -9.06
N ILE A 228 -1.58 -19.76 -8.65
CA ILE A 228 -2.21 -20.06 -7.36
C ILE A 228 -3.01 -21.37 -7.50
N LYS A 229 -2.76 -22.34 -6.63
CA LYS A 229 -3.43 -23.65 -6.63
C LYS A 229 -4.65 -23.64 -5.73
#